data_AF-K8WDU6-F1
#
_entry.id   AF-K8WDU6-F1
#
_cell.length_a   1.000
_cell.length_b   1.000
_cell.length_c   1.000
_cell.angle_alpha   90.00
_cell.angle_beta   90.00
_cell.angle_gamma   90.00
#
_symmetry.space_group_name_H-M   'P 1'
#
loop_
_entity.id
_entity.type
_entity.pdbx_description
1 polymer ?
#
loop_
_entity_poly.entity_id
_entity_poly.type
_entity_poly.pdbx_seq_one_letter_code
_entity_poly.pdbx_strand_id
1 'polypeptide(L)'
;MNKKHIKFVLLSTLFALSNGAHAESNTPIETLLTRYENGDMTTKAVFDLYAKEGNPHALSTLGFIYEHGINTPKDINKALAYYQQSCDLGGDYGCGNAWYFYQYGIGIDKNSKKAAQFAEKINKNDIPLEIANNLSIELYDAKVEAETNPDLRANFIENLSRWLSTGDAQTQLMFTRMGFSKQDTLHLAKVWAIENEKDARLNFQVGHLYNFRYSALESNEKDIEALKWFRKAAELGDPSSQNIVAHLYEKGDWGIKQDPQKAIEWYKKAIASGDNDAPMNLAKIYYKGVLTEVDYKKALSLFESVKDYNPTEASKYLSQFYYNGQSVSTDCNKAADYYEKSYYGFSENFSRSKYIALCQSDKKMRDDLKNELPKLVMQRISTFSGDSSALTKCELSFGIFSYKNIPVENLRVKVQIITEDHSDDEPFIQEQTVAFPPFGFNSLNKKENGGRDYENAQLVPIYDERGCNTYKMQTKIVSATALINGKPVNLLDERLISFKIKK
;
A
#
# COMPACT_ATOMS: atom_id res chain seq x y z
N MET A 1 -13.90 1.87 53.12
CA MET A 1 -12.89 1.23 52.23
C MET A 1 -11.50 1.50 52.77
N ASN A 2 -10.73 0.44 53.03
CA ASN A 2 -9.60 0.43 53.96
C ASN A 2 -8.28 0.82 53.26
N LYS A 3 -7.54 1.81 53.80
CA LYS A 3 -6.29 2.36 53.22
C LYS A 3 -5.19 1.32 52.94
N LYS A 4 -5.29 0.10 53.50
CA LYS A 4 -4.37 -1.02 53.26
C LYS A 4 -4.57 -1.73 51.91
N HIS A 5 -5.78 -1.75 51.34
CA HIS A 5 -5.99 -2.38 50.02
C HIS A 5 -5.53 -1.52 48.85
N ILE A 6 -5.49 -0.20 49.00
CA ILE A 6 -4.96 0.71 47.96
C ILE A 6 -3.43 0.53 47.81
N LYS A 7 -2.69 0.29 48.91
CA LYS A 7 -1.24 0.03 48.84
C LYS A 7 -0.88 -1.29 48.16
N PHE A 8 -1.71 -2.32 48.28
CA PHE A 8 -1.40 -3.64 47.71
C PHE A 8 -1.67 -3.68 46.20
N VAL A 9 -2.74 -3.02 45.74
CA VAL A 9 -3.04 -2.88 44.30
C VAL A 9 -1.99 -2.01 43.59
N LEU A 10 -1.54 -0.92 44.22
CA LEU A 10 -0.45 -0.08 43.69
C LEU A 10 0.89 -0.83 43.62
N LEU A 11 1.22 -1.65 44.63
CA LEU A 11 2.47 -2.44 44.62
C LEU A 11 2.46 -3.53 43.55
N SER A 12 1.32 -4.21 43.33
CA SER A 12 1.20 -5.23 42.29
C SER A 12 1.28 -4.65 40.88
N THR A 13 0.74 -3.44 40.64
CA THR A 13 0.91 -2.74 39.36
C THR A 13 2.34 -2.26 39.15
N LEU A 14 3.04 -1.81 40.20
CA LEU A 14 4.44 -1.42 40.13
C LEU A 14 5.38 -2.61 39.85
N PHE A 15 5.10 -3.79 40.42
CA PHE A 15 5.86 -5.02 40.17
C PHE A 15 5.62 -5.61 38.76
N ALA A 16 4.40 -5.48 38.24
CA ALA A 16 4.10 -5.86 36.85
C ALA A 16 4.79 -4.93 35.84
N LEU A 17 4.82 -3.62 36.13
CA LEU A 17 5.53 -2.62 35.32
C LEU A 17 7.06 -2.83 35.35
N SER A 18 7.65 -3.23 36.48
CA SER A 18 9.10 -3.48 36.57
C SER A 18 9.53 -4.71 35.78
N ASN A 19 8.73 -5.79 35.78
CA ASN A 19 9.01 -6.99 34.99
C ASN A 19 8.79 -6.78 33.48
N GLY A 20 7.77 -6.01 33.10
CA GLY A 20 7.53 -5.62 31.70
C GLY A 20 8.64 -4.72 31.13
N ALA A 21 9.11 -3.74 31.91
CA ALA A 21 10.20 -2.86 31.50
C ALA A 21 11.54 -3.58 31.31
N HIS A 22 11.79 -4.67 32.07
CA HIS A 22 12.97 -5.51 31.87
C HIS A 22 12.85 -6.42 30.64
N ALA A 23 11.63 -6.85 30.27
CA ALA A 23 11.41 -7.66 29.06
C ALA A 23 11.55 -6.83 27.77
N GLU A 24 11.29 -5.53 27.83
CA GLU A 24 11.37 -4.61 26.69
C GLU A 24 12.73 -3.91 26.54
N SER A 25 13.73 -4.25 27.36
CA SER A 25 15.01 -3.53 27.45
C SER A 25 15.86 -3.53 26.18
N ASN A 26 15.48 -4.29 25.14
CA ASN A 26 16.13 -4.33 23.82
C ASN A 26 15.24 -3.81 22.68
N THR A 27 14.07 -3.25 22.98
CA THR A 27 13.15 -2.72 21.97
C THR A 27 13.68 -1.37 21.47
N PRO A 28 13.75 -1.13 20.15
CA PRO A 28 14.13 0.18 19.61
C PRO A 28 13.25 1.29 20.17
N ILE A 29 13.86 2.41 20.58
CA ILE A 29 13.17 3.59 21.14
C ILE A 29 12.05 4.09 20.21
N GLU A 30 12.24 4.00 18.90
CA GLU A 30 11.26 4.39 17.87
C GLU A 30 10.01 3.51 17.86
N THR A 31 10.18 2.21 18.09
CA THR A 31 9.06 1.27 18.24
C THR A 31 8.28 1.58 19.51
N LEU A 32 8.98 1.89 20.60
CA LEU A 32 8.37 2.34 21.85
C LEU A 32 7.60 3.65 21.66
N LEU A 33 8.13 4.61 20.89
CA LEU A 33 7.49 5.90 20.66
C LEU A 33 6.21 5.72 19.84
N THR A 34 6.27 4.91 18.79
CA THR A 34 5.09 4.57 17.99
C THR A 34 3.99 3.92 18.83
N ARG A 35 4.35 2.98 19.72
CA ARG A 35 3.41 2.36 20.68
C ARG A 35 2.85 3.39 21.68
N TYR A 36 3.71 4.27 22.20
CA TYR A 36 3.31 5.32 23.12
C TYR A 36 2.31 6.28 22.48
N GLU A 37 2.56 6.75 21.27
CA GLU A 37 1.64 7.57 20.48
C GLU A 37 0.29 6.88 20.27
N ASN A 38 0.30 5.56 20.07
CA ASN A 38 -0.88 4.72 19.92
C ASN A 38 -1.57 4.37 21.26
N GLY A 39 -1.16 4.97 22.38
CA GLY A 39 -1.83 4.90 23.68
C GLY A 39 -1.29 3.84 24.63
N ASP A 40 -0.21 3.12 24.28
CA ASP A 40 0.45 2.21 25.21
C ASP A 40 1.31 2.97 26.22
N MET A 41 0.68 3.37 27.32
CA MET A 41 1.31 4.15 28.39
C MET A 41 2.38 3.39 29.18
N THR A 42 2.50 2.07 29.00
CA THR A 42 3.51 1.27 29.72
C THR A 42 4.93 1.59 29.23
N THR A 43 5.06 1.94 27.95
CA THR A 43 6.32 2.36 27.30
C THR A 43 6.96 3.59 27.96
N LYS A 44 6.16 4.46 28.60
CA LYS A 44 6.67 5.67 29.28
C LYS A 44 7.65 5.33 30.40
N ALA A 45 7.40 4.25 31.13
CA ALA A 45 8.28 3.79 32.19
C ALA A 45 9.64 3.30 31.64
N VAL A 46 9.64 2.73 30.43
CA VAL A 46 10.85 2.29 29.72
C VAL A 46 11.68 3.50 29.28
N PHE A 47 11.04 4.55 28.73
CA PHE A 47 11.74 5.80 28.43
C PHE A 47 12.38 6.44 29.66
N ASP A 48 11.66 6.48 30.79
CA ASP A 48 12.19 7.03 32.04
C ASP A 48 13.36 6.21 32.59
N LEU A 49 13.37 4.89 32.37
CA LEU A 49 14.49 4.03 32.72
C LEU A 49 15.72 4.34 31.87
N TYR A 50 15.59 4.30 30.54
CA TYR A 50 16.68 4.60 29.62
C TYR A 50 17.25 6.01 29.81
N ALA A 51 16.38 6.99 30.06
CA ALA A 51 16.81 8.35 30.37
C ALA A 51 17.64 8.41 31.66
N LYS A 52 17.28 7.65 32.70
CA LYS A 52 18.07 7.54 33.95
C LYS A 52 19.41 6.84 33.74
N GLU A 53 19.46 5.89 32.82
CA GLU A 53 20.69 5.20 32.40
C GLU A 53 21.59 6.07 31.51
N GLY A 54 21.15 7.29 31.17
CA GLY A 54 21.93 8.23 30.37
C GLY A 54 21.87 7.95 28.87
N ASN A 55 20.79 7.33 28.37
CA ASN A 55 20.59 7.15 26.94
C ASN A 55 20.16 8.50 26.29
N PRO A 56 21.00 9.11 25.42
CA PRO A 56 20.69 10.42 24.82
C PRO A 56 19.46 10.37 23.92
N HIS A 57 19.22 9.27 23.20
CA HIS A 57 18.08 9.14 22.30
C HIS A 57 16.75 9.03 23.08
N ALA A 58 16.74 8.34 24.23
CA ALA A 58 15.57 8.30 25.11
C ALA A 58 15.27 9.68 25.72
N LEU A 59 16.31 10.41 26.14
CA LEU A 59 16.18 11.79 26.63
C LEU A 59 15.59 12.70 25.55
N SER A 60 16.14 12.64 24.34
CA SER A 60 15.61 13.35 23.17
C SER A 60 14.14 13.03 22.90
N THR A 61 13.77 11.74 22.96
CA THR A 61 12.38 11.29 22.75
C THR A 61 11.44 11.84 23.82
N LEU A 62 11.87 11.86 25.10
CA LEU A 62 11.11 12.51 26.17
C LEU A 62 10.98 14.02 25.92
N GLY A 63 12.03 14.66 25.41
CA GLY A 63 11.99 16.05 24.96
C GLY A 63 10.86 16.29 23.95
N PHE A 64 10.82 15.48 22.89
CA PHE A 64 9.80 15.55 21.84
C PHE A 64 8.38 15.33 22.38
N ILE A 65 8.21 14.33 23.26
CA ILE A 65 6.94 14.02 23.93
C ILE A 65 6.41 15.24 24.70
N TYR A 66 7.26 15.94 25.47
CA TYR A 66 6.83 17.12 26.24
C TYR A 66 6.69 18.39 25.38
N GLU A 67 7.46 18.52 24.30
CA GLU A 67 7.36 19.63 23.35
C GLU A 67 5.97 19.66 22.67
N HIS A 68 5.50 18.49 22.25
CA HIS A 68 4.24 18.34 21.53
C HIS A 68 3.07 17.84 22.40
N GLY A 69 3.31 17.45 23.65
CA GLY A 69 2.26 16.97 24.56
C GLY A 69 1.66 15.63 24.14
N ILE A 70 2.49 14.71 23.64
CA ILE A 70 2.06 13.39 23.18
C ILE A 70 1.64 12.54 24.39
N ASN A 71 0.35 12.30 24.58
CA ASN A 71 -0.20 11.54 25.72
C ASN A 71 0.27 12.04 27.11
N THR A 72 0.68 13.31 27.19
CA THR A 72 1.08 14.04 28.40
C THR A 72 0.82 15.53 28.20
N PRO A 73 0.61 16.35 29.25
CA PRO A 73 0.56 17.79 29.09
C PRO A 73 1.85 18.35 28.47
N LYS A 74 1.71 19.28 27.53
CA LYS A 74 2.81 20.03 26.93
C LYS A 74 3.57 20.82 27.99
N ASP A 75 4.90 20.70 28.01
CA ASP A 75 5.80 21.38 28.94
C ASP A 75 7.12 21.71 28.26
N ILE A 76 7.22 22.94 27.75
CA ILE A 76 8.39 23.43 27.00
C ILE A 76 9.67 23.44 27.86
N ASN A 77 9.56 23.78 29.14
CA ASN A 77 10.74 23.85 30.02
C ASN A 77 11.30 22.45 30.28
N LYS A 78 10.42 21.48 30.47
CA LYS A 78 10.81 20.09 30.64
C LYS A 78 11.35 19.49 29.35
N ALA A 79 10.74 19.81 28.20
CA ALA A 79 11.26 19.42 26.89
C ALA A 79 12.69 19.91 26.68
N LEU A 80 12.93 21.21 26.90
CA LEU A 80 14.25 21.81 26.78
C LEU A 80 15.26 21.17 27.73
N ALA A 81 14.88 20.92 29.00
CA ALA A 81 15.77 20.28 29.96
C ALA A 81 16.23 18.90 29.49
N TYR A 82 15.33 18.10 28.90
CA TYR A 82 15.69 16.79 28.34
C TYR A 82 16.60 16.91 27.12
N TYR A 83 16.35 17.85 26.20
CA TYR A 83 17.23 18.08 25.05
C TYR A 83 18.63 18.53 25.48
N GLN A 84 18.74 19.40 26.48
CA GLN A 84 20.02 19.82 27.04
C GLN A 84 20.77 18.64 27.66
N GLN A 85 20.09 17.83 28.46
CA GLN A 85 20.69 16.64 29.08
C GLN A 85 21.15 15.63 28.02
N SER A 86 20.37 15.42 26.95
CA SER A 86 20.76 14.59 25.82
C SER A 86 22.03 15.13 25.14
N CYS A 87 22.09 16.44 24.88
CA CYS A 87 23.26 17.07 24.28
C CYS A 87 24.52 16.93 25.15
N ASP A 88 24.40 17.11 26.47
CA ASP A 88 25.52 16.98 27.40
C ASP A 88 26.10 15.56 27.45
N LEU A 89 25.31 14.56 27.05
CA LEU A 89 25.73 13.17 26.91
C LEU A 89 26.22 12.83 25.48
N GLY A 90 26.42 13.83 24.62
CA GLY A 90 26.89 13.66 23.25
C GLY A 90 25.79 13.31 22.24
N GLY A 91 24.52 13.49 22.59
CA GLY A 91 23.40 13.33 21.67
C GLY A 91 23.27 14.52 20.72
N ASP A 92 23.75 14.38 19.48
CA ASP A 92 23.65 15.42 18.44
C ASP A 92 22.22 15.97 18.29
N TYR A 93 21.21 15.07 18.29
CA TYR A 93 19.80 15.41 18.25
C TYR A 93 19.36 16.36 19.36
N GLY A 94 19.80 16.09 20.59
CA GLY A 94 19.51 16.94 21.74
C GLY A 94 20.15 18.32 21.59
N CYS A 95 21.37 18.37 21.03
CA CYS A 95 22.05 19.63 20.74
C CYS A 95 21.31 20.45 19.69
N GLY A 96 20.84 19.83 18.60
CA GLY A 96 20.05 20.50 17.55
C GLY A 96 18.75 21.12 18.09
N ASN A 97 18.00 20.37 18.90
CA ASN A 97 16.75 20.87 19.48
C ASN A 97 16.98 21.94 20.56
N ALA A 98 17.98 21.78 21.43
CA ALA A 98 18.34 22.83 22.40
C ALA A 98 18.81 24.12 21.70
N TRP A 99 19.58 23.99 20.61
CA TRP A 99 19.94 25.11 19.75
C TRP A 99 18.69 25.80 19.18
N TYR A 100 17.76 25.03 18.62
CA TYR A 100 16.52 25.53 18.02
C TYR A 100 15.69 26.36 19.02
N PHE A 101 15.50 25.87 20.24
CA PHE A 101 14.74 26.57 21.28
C PHE A 101 15.37 27.92 21.64
N TYR A 102 16.70 27.97 21.84
CA TYR A 102 17.37 29.22 22.17
C TYR A 102 17.50 30.18 20.99
N GLN A 103 17.68 29.67 19.77
CA GLN A 103 17.86 30.47 18.57
C GLN A 103 16.56 31.19 18.17
N TYR A 104 15.42 30.51 18.31
CA TYR A 104 14.11 31.03 17.92
C TYR A 104 13.23 31.49 19.09
N GLY A 105 13.62 31.21 20.34
CA GLY A 105 12.85 31.61 21.52
C GLY A 105 11.56 30.81 21.68
N ILE A 106 11.61 29.49 21.47
CA ILE A 106 10.43 28.62 21.52
C ILE A 106 9.99 28.44 22.98
N GLY A 107 8.99 29.23 23.40
CA GLY A 107 8.46 29.26 24.77
C GLY A 107 9.46 29.71 25.85
N ILE A 108 10.58 30.30 25.45
CA ILE A 108 11.61 30.91 26.29
C ILE A 108 12.15 32.18 25.62
N ASP A 109 12.87 33.02 26.37
CA ASP A 109 13.56 34.16 25.76
C ASP A 109 14.67 33.69 24.81
N LYS A 110 14.69 34.28 23.60
CA LYS A 110 15.76 34.07 22.62
C LYS A 110 17.13 34.37 23.22
N ASN A 111 18.08 33.46 23.05
CA ASN A 111 19.43 33.58 23.60
C ASN A 111 20.48 33.04 22.61
N SER A 112 20.99 33.92 21.75
CA SER A 112 21.96 33.56 20.71
C SER A 112 23.29 33.03 21.28
N LYS A 113 23.70 33.47 22.47
CA LYS A 113 24.93 32.98 23.11
C LYS A 113 24.79 31.52 23.55
N LYS A 114 23.65 31.17 24.18
CA LYS A 114 23.36 29.78 24.52
C LYS A 114 23.16 28.92 23.28
N ALA A 115 22.45 29.43 22.27
CA ALA A 115 22.31 28.72 21.00
C ALA A 115 23.69 28.36 20.43
N ALA A 116 24.62 29.33 20.32
CA ALA A 116 25.98 29.08 19.84
C ALA A 116 26.72 27.97 20.64
N GLN A 117 26.56 27.93 21.97
CA GLN A 117 27.14 26.87 22.80
C GLN A 117 26.62 25.47 22.46
N PHE A 118 25.33 25.32 22.14
CA PHE A 118 24.77 24.05 21.67
C PHE A 118 25.19 23.73 20.23
N ALA A 119 25.30 24.73 19.36
CA ALA A 119 25.77 24.55 17.99
C ALA A 119 27.20 23.99 17.90
N GLU A 120 28.08 24.41 18.81
CA GLU A 120 29.47 23.93 18.91
C GLU A 120 29.56 22.47 19.36
N LYS A 121 28.53 21.95 20.05
CA LYS A 121 28.48 20.56 20.51
C LYS A 121 27.96 19.59 19.45
N ILE A 122 27.30 20.08 18.40
CA ILE A 122 26.85 19.24 17.27
C ILE A 122 28.08 18.76 16.52
N ASN A 123 28.23 17.44 16.36
CA ASN A 123 29.34 16.88 15.61
C ASN A 123 29.24 17.27 14.12
N LYS A 124 30.31 17.87 13.60
CA LYS A 124 30.44 18.29 12.19
C LYS A 124 31.72 17.78 11.53
N ASN A 125 32.51 16.94 12.22
CA ASN A 125 33.87 16.59 11.79
C ASN A 125 33.93 15.79 10.48
N ASP A 126 32.84 15.11 10.15
CA ASP A 126 32.63 14.29 8.96
C ASP A 126 31.73 14.97 7.91
N ILE A 127 31.30 16.23 8.13
CA ILE A 127 30.37 16.97 7.26
C ILE A 127 30.97 18.33 6.84
N PRO A 128 30.90 18.72 5.55
CA PRO A 128 31.30 20.05 5.11
C PRO A 128 30.58 21.18 5.85
N LEU A 129 31.33 22.19 6.32
CA LEU A 129 30.80 23.27 7.18
C LEU A 129 29.71 24.12 6.51
N GLU A 130 29.76 24.26 5.19
CA GLU A 130 28.75 24.96 4.38
C GLU A 130 27.38 24.25 4.44
N ILE A 131 27.38 22.92 4.28
CA ILE A 131 26.18 22.06 4.40
C ILE A 131 25.65 22.15 5.83
N ALA A 132 26.53 22.18 6.83
CA ALA A 132 26.15 22.17 8.23
C ALA A 132 25.50 23.47 8.73
N ASN A 133 25.80 24.62 8.13
CA ASN A 133 25.35 25.92 8.66
C ASN A 133 24.24 26.59 7.83
N ASN A 134 24.33 26.59 6.49
CA ASN A 134 23.36 27.32 5.67
C ASN A 134 22.04 26.56 5.54
N LEU A 135 22.11 25.26 5.26
CA LEU A 135 20.93 24.40 5.12
C LEU A 135 20.16 24.24 6.43
N SER A 136 20.88 24.32 7.56
CA SER A 136 20.28 24.21 8.88
C SER A 136 19.35 25.38 9.20
N ILE A 137 19.81 26.61 8.96
CA ILE A 137 19.01 27.82 9.23
C ILE A 137 17.76 27.83 8.36
N GLU A 138 17.89 27.59 7.05
CA GLU A 138 16.75 27.58 6.12
C GLU A 138 15.69 26.55 6.51
N LEU A 139 16.12 25.36 6.93
CA LEU A 139 15.19 24.31 7.35
C LEU A 139 14.44 24.69 8.64
N TYR A 140 15.14 25.21 9.65
CA TYR A 140 14.49 25.61 10.89
C TYR A 140 13.63 26.87 10.73
N ASP A 141 14.01 27.82 9.87
CA ASP A 141 13.15 28.95 9.50
C ASP A 141 11.83 28.44 8.89
N ALA A 142 11.91 27.50 7.94
CA ALA A 142 10.73 26.87 7.37
C ALA A 142 9.91 26.07 8.41
N LYS A 143 10.57 25.39 9.36
CA LYS A 143 9.87 24.71 10.47
C LYS A 143 9.11 25.73 11.32
N VAL A 144 9.74 26.83 11.74
CA VAL A 144 9.06 27.87 12.54
C VAL A 144 7.86 28.44 11.82
N GLU A 145 7.98 28.68 10.51
CA GLU A 145 6.85 29.12 9.70
C GLU A 145 5.72 28.08 9.70
N ALA A 146 6.03 26.79 9.51
CA ALA A 146 5.05 25.70 9.54
C ALA A 146 4.43 25.43 10.93
N GLU A 147 5.17 25.68 12.01
CA GLU A 147 4.64 25.60 13.38
C GLU A 147 3.56 26.67 13.61
N THR A 148 3.73 27.86 13.02
CA THR A 148 2.81 28.98 13.17
C THR A 148 1.69 29.01 12.14
N ASN A 149 1.92 28.44 10.95
CA ASN A 149 0.96 28.37 9.86
C ASN A 149 0.71 26.91 9.43
N PRO A 150 -0.41 26.30 9.88
CA PRO A 150 -0.74 24.92 9.54
C PRO A 150 -0.78 24.60 8.04
N ASP A 151 -1.11 25.57 7.19
CA ASP A 151 -1.20 25.37 5.73
C ASP A 151 0.16 25.04 5.09
N LEU A 152 1.26 25.35 5.78
CA LEU A 152 2.63 25.07 5.31
C LEU A 152 3.15 23.71 5.76
N ARG A 153 2.49 23.05 6.73
CA ARG A 153 2.98 21.81 7.35
C ARG A 153 3.13 20.67 6.34
N ALA A 154 2.13 20.48 5.47
CA ALA A 154 2.19 19.45 4.44
C ALA A 154 3.36 19.70 3.45
N ASN A 155 3.57 20.95 3.02
CA ASN A 155 4.69 21.33 2.16
C ASN A 155 6.05 21.10 2.84
N PHE A 156 6.15 21.44 4.13
CA PHE A 156 7.36 21.23 4.91
C PHE A 156 7.72 19.75 4.99
N ILE A 157 6.77 18.90 5.39
CA ILE A 157 6.96 17.45 5.52
C ILE A 157 7.31 16.81 4.17
N GLU A 158 6.62 17.18 3.09
CA GLU A 158 6.89 16.64 1.75
C GLU A 158 8.30 17.00 1.27
N ASN A 159 8.71 18.25 1.43
CA ASN A 159 10.06 18.68 1.06
C ASN A 159 11.12 17.98 1.88
N LEU A 160 10.91 17.88 3.20
CA LEU A 160 11.81 17.18 4.09
C LEU A 160 11.96 15.70 3.71
N SER A 161 10.86 15.02 3.44
CA SER A 161 10.84 13.63 2.99
C SER A 161 11.59 13.43 1.66
N ARG A 162 11.41 14.35 0.71
CA ARG A 162 12.16 14.33 -0.55
C ARG A 162 13.67 14.41 -0.30
N TRP A 163 14.13 15.37 0.51
CA TRP A 163 15.55 15.52 0.86
C TRP A 163 16.11 14.26 1.53
N LEU A 164 15.40 13.68 2.49
CA LEU A 164 15.81 12.45 3.18
C LEU A 164 15.81 11.21 2.29
N SER A 165 15.14 11.27 1.13
CA SER A 165 15.05 10.15 0.19
C SER A 165 16.02 10.29 -0.98
N THR A 166 16.37 11.52 -1.40
CA THR A 166 17.25 11.77 -2.55
C THR A 166 18.62 12.34 -2.20
N GLY A 167 18.80 12.87 -0.98
CA GLY A 167 20.07 13.44 -0.53
C GLY A 167 21.17 12.40 -0.39
N ASP A 168 22.42 12.83 -0.48
CA ASP A 168 23.57 11.95 -0.21
C ASP A 168 23.66 11.58 1.28
N ALA A 169 24.53 10.63 1.61
CA ALA A 169 24.68 10.13 2.98
C ALA A 169 25.06 11.23 3.99
N GLN A 170 25.84 12.23 3.56
CA GLN A 170 26.28 13.31 4.44
C GLN A 170 25.15 14.30 4.73
N THR A 171 24.33 14.59 3.73
CA THR A 171 23.12 15.40 3.89
C THR A 171 22.13 14.69 4.81
N GLN A 172 21.83 13.40 4.58
CA GLN A 172 20.93 12.64 5.44
C GLN A 172 21.44 12.55 6.89
N LEU A 173 22.76 12.39 7.09
CA LEU A 173 23.39 12.39 8.40
C LEU A 173 23.25 13.75 9.10
N MET A 174 23.45 14.87 8.37
CA MET A 174 23.27 16.21 8.92
C MET A 174 21.84 16.43 9.41
N PHE A 175 20.84 16.05 8.62
CA PHE A 175 19.43 16.19 9.00
C PHE A 175 19.10 15.35 10.23
N THR A 176 19.62 14.13 10.30
CA THR A 176 19.47 13.25 11.47
C THR A 176 20.06 13.90 12.73
N ARG A 177 21.25 14.51 12.63
CA ARG A 177 21.88 15.25 13.74
C ARG A 177 21.09 16.49 14.18
N MET A 178 20.37 17.11 13.27
CA MET A 178 19.46 18.23 13.55
C MET A 178 18.08 17.78 14.05
N GLY A 179 17.82 16.48 14.11
CA GLY A 179 16.52 15.96 14.54
C GLY A 179 15.44 15.92 13.48
N PHE A 180 15.86 15.73 12.25
CA PHE A 180 15.00 15.44 11.12
C PHE A 180 15.39 14.11 10.47
N SER A 181 15.57 13.05 11.26
CA SER A 181 15.65 11.70 10.68
C SER A 181 14.33 11.31 10.00
N LYS A 182 14.30 10.15 9.33
CA LYS A 182 13.06 9.62 8.77
C LYS A 182 12.00 9.40 9.86
N GLN A 183 12.40 8.82 10.98
CA GLN A 183 11.52 8.57 12.11
C GLN A 183 10.99 9.88 12.69
N ASP A 184 11.87 10.86 12.93
CA ASP A 184 11.47 12.18 13.44
C ASP A 184 10.48 12.87 12.50
N THR A 185 10.72 12.78 11.20
CA THR A 185 9.83 13.36 10.18
C THR A 185 8.44 12.73 10.23
N LEU A 186 8.36 11.40 10.41
CA LEU A 186 7.08 10.70 10.59
C LEU A 186 6.37 11.15 11.87
N HIS A 187 7.08 11.20 13.00
CA HIS A 187 6.51 11.58 14.28
C HIS A 187 6.02 13.03 14.27
N LEU A 188 6.78 13.96 13.72
CA LEU A 188 6.36 15.36 13.53
C LEU A 188 5.12 15.46 12.62
N ALA A 189 5.13 14.76 11.48
CA ALA A 189 3.99 14.74 10.57
C ALA A 189 2.72 14.21 11.26
N LYS A 190 2.84 13.14 12.05
CA LYS A 190 1.73 12.56 12.83
C LYS A 190 1.17 13.56 13.82
N VAL A 191 2.03 14.19 14.63
CA VAL A 191 1.60 15.20 15.61
C VAL A 191 0.83 16.32 14.91
N TRP A 192 1.41 16.90 13.88
CA TRP A 192 0.77 17.98 13.14
C TRP A 192 -0.54 17.56 12.45
N ALA A 193 -0.63 16.31 11.99
CA ALA A 193 -1.86 15.78 11.41
C ALA A 193 -2.95 15.56 12.47
N ILE A 194 -2.59 15.18 13.70
CA ILE A 194 -3.53 15.09 14.84
C ILE A 194 -4.00 16.48 15.26
N GLU A 195 -3.11 17.47 15.29
CA GLU A 195 -3.47 18.85 15.62
C GLU A 195 -4.41 19.48 14.58
N ASN A 196 -4.31 19.07 13.31
CA ASN A 196 -5.16 19.53 12.21
C ASN A 196 -5.75 18.35 11.42
N GLU A 197 -6.64 17.57 12.06
CA GLU A 197 -7.18 16.34 11.46
C GLU A 197 -7.89 16.53 10.11
N LYS A 198 -8.30 17.76 9.78
CA LYS A 198 -9.00 18.10 8.53
C LYS A 198 -8.07 18.37 7.34
N ASP A 199 -6.76 18.42 7.56
CA ASP A 199 -5.79 18.56 6.47
C ASP A 199 -5.61 17.22 5.74
N ALA A 200 -6.34 17.06 4.63
CA ALA A 200 -6.29 15.84 3.83
C ALA A 200 -4.87 15.54 3.32
N ARG A 201 -4.12 16.58 2.94
CA ARG A 201 -2.78 16.43 2.36
C ARG A 201 -1.78 16.01 3.43
N LEU A 202 -1.86 16.56 4.63
CA LEU A 202 -0.98 16.15 5.73
C LEU A 202 -1.30 14.72 6.19
N ASN A 203 -2.59 14.34 6.27
CA ASN A 203 -2.98 12.95 6.52
C ASN A 203 -2.40 12.00 5.44
N PHE A 204 -2.45 12.39 4.16
CA PHE A 204 -1.83 11.63 3.07
C PHE A 204 -0.32 11.51 3.26
N GLN A 205 0.37 12.60 3.61
CA GLN A 205 1.81 12.58 3.86
C GLN A 205 2.17 11.60 4.98
N VAL A 206 1.41 11.55 6.08
CA VAL A 206 1.67 10.56 7.15
C VAL A 206 1.53 9.12 6.62
N GLY A 207 0.45 8.81 5.88
CA GLY A 207 0.29 7.50 5.27
C GLY A 207 1.42 7.14 4.30
N HIS A 208 1.87 8.12 3.52
CA HIS A 208 3.00 7.99 2.60
C HIS A 208 4.31 7.69 3.34
N LEU A 209 4.63 8.41 4.42
CA LEU A 209 5.83 8.18 5.22
C LEU A 209 5.85 6.76 5.83
N TYR A 210 4.71 6.28 6.34
CA TYR A 210 4.59 4.88 6.76
C TYR A 210 4.91 3.93 5.59
N ASN A 211 4.30 4.11 4.42
CA ASN A 211 4.53 3.24 3.26
C ASN A 211 6.01 3.19 2.84
N PHE A 212 6.71 4.33 2.88
CA PHE A 212 8.12 4.48 2.53
C PHE A 212 9.12 4.12 3.65
N ARG A 213 8.68 3.36 4.66
CA ARG A 213 9.52 2.81 5.74
C ARG A 213 10.21 3.88 6.59
N TYR A 214 9.50 4.98 6.87
CA TYR A 214 9.97 5.97 7.85
C TYR A 214 9.69 5.49 9.29
N SER A 215 8.83 4.49 9.47
CA SER A 215 8.57 3.85 10.75
C SER A 215 9.53 2.68 11.00
N ALA A 216 9.82 2.40 12.28
CA ALA A 216 10.52 1.21 12.74
C ALA A 216 9.61 -0.03 12.91
N LEU A 217 8.31 0.08 12.58
CA LEU A 217 7.38 -1.04 12.64
C LEU A 217 7.68 -2.11 11.58
N GLU A 218 7.32 -3.35 11.89
CA GLU A 218 7.33 -4.46 10.94
C GLU A 218 6.35 -4.21 9.77
N SER A 219 6.57 -4.87 8.63
CA SER A 219 5.89 -4.53 7.37
C SER A 219 4.36 -4.54 7.47
N ASN A 220 3.78 -5.54 8.15
CA ASN A 220 2.33 -5.68 8.29
C ASN A 220 1.71 -4.60 9.18
N GLU A 221 2.33 -4.27 10.32
CA GLU A 221 1.87 -3.22 11.23
C GLU A 221 1.99 -1.84 10.57
N LYS A 222 3.12 -1.59 9.89
CA LYS A 222 3.38 -0.37 9.12
C LYS A 222 2.32 -0.12 8.05
N ASP A 223 1.92 -1.16 7.31
CA ASP A 223 0.88 -1.09 6.29
C ASP A 223 -0.51 -0.82 6.89
N ILE A 224 -0.83 -1.42 8.04
CA ILE A 224 -2.08 -1.15 8.77
C ILE A 224 -2.13 0.29 9.28
N GLU A 225 -1.01 0.83 9.79
CA GLU A 225 -0.93 2.24 10.18
C GLU A 225 -1.07 3.17 8.97
N ALA A 226 -0.37 2.89 7.86
CA ALA A 226 -0.51 3.66 6.62
C ALA A 226 -1.97 3.73 6.16
N LEU A 227 -2.68 2.59 6.18
CA LEU A 227 -4.09 2.51 5.81
C LEU A 227 -4.98 3.44 6.64
N LYS A 228 -4.76 3.56 7.96
CA LYS A 228 -5.56 4.44 8.82
C LYS A 228 -5.47 5.89 8.34
N TRP A 229 -4.28 6.34 8.00
CA TRP A 229 -4.02 7.70 7.52
C TRP A 229 -4.54 7.94 6.10
N PHE A 230 -4.33 6.99 5.17
CA PHE A 230 -4.93 7.10 3.84
C PHE A 230 -6.45 7.11 3.88
N ARG A 231 -7.10 6.35 4.78
CA ARG A 231 -8.57 6.44 4.94
C ARG A 231 -9.02 7.81 5.40
N LYS A 232 -8.37 8.41 6.41
CA LYS A 232 -8.67 9.78 6.85
C LYS A 232 -8.55 10.77 5.69
N ALA A 233 -7.43 10.74 4.96
CA ALA A 233 -7.21 11.60 3.81
C ALA A 233 -8.25 11.37 2.69
N ALA A 234 -8.56 10.11 2.38
CA ALA A 234 -9.55 9.73 1.36
C ALA A 234 -10.96 10.21 1.70
N GLU A 235 -11.36 10.12 2.96
CA GLU A 235 -12.65 10.62 3.48
C GLU A 235 -12.74 12.15 3.39
N LEU A 236 -11.61 12.86 3.50
CA LEU A 236 -11.50 14.31 3.32
C LEU A 236 -11.40 14.75 1.85
N GLY A 237 -11.36 13.82 0.90
CA GLY A 237 -11.34 14.13 -0.53
C GLY A 237 -9.98 14.08 -1.20
N ASP A 238 -8.92 13.60 -0.53
CA ASP A 238 -7.60 13.48 -1.17
C ASP A 238 -7.64 12.47 -2.33
N PRO A 239 -7.38 12.88 -3.59
CA PRO A 239 -7.54 12.04 -4.76
C PRO A 239 -6.64 10.79 -4.74
N SER A 240 -5.37 10.97 -4.37
CA SER A 240 -4.39 9.88 -4.33
C SER A 240 -4.73 8.85 -3.26
N SER A 241 -5.17 9.29 -2.08
CA SER A 241 -5.63 8.41 -1.02
C SER A 241 -6.90 7.65 -1.41
N GLN A 242 -7.85 8.29 -2.09
CA GLN A 242 -9.05 7.60 -2.61
C GLN A 242 -8.67 6.50 -3.60
N ASN A 243 -7.71 6.75 -4.49
CA ASN A 243 -7.17 5.76 -5.42
C ASN A 243 -6.45 4.61 -4.70
N ILE A 244 -5.63 4.91 -3.67
CA ILE A 244 -4.96 3.90 -2.84
C ILE A 244 -5.98 3.02 -2.12
N VAL A 245 -6.97 3.63 -1.45
CA VAL A 245 -8.02 2.88 -0.73
C VAL A 245 -8.83 2.02 -1.70
N ALA A 246 -9.14 2.51 -2.91
CA ALA A 246 -9.79 1.72 -3.96
C ALA A 246 -8.96 0.49 -4.34
N HIS A 247 -7.65 0.67 -4.56
CA HIS A 247 -6.73 -0.41 -4.89
C HIS A 247 -6.64 -1.47 -3.77
N LEU A 248 -6.63 -1.05 -2.50
CA LEU A 248 -6.61 -2.00 -1.38
C LEU A 248 -7.91 -2.83 -1.29
N TYR A 249 -9.07 -2.25 -1.59
CA TYR A 249 -10.31 -3.02 -1.76
C TYR A 249 -10.31 -3.89 -3.02
N GLU A 250 -9.61 -3.48 -4.08
CA GLU A 250 -9.46 -4.28 -5.31
C GLU A 250 -8.63 -5.53 -5.06
N LYS A 251 -7.51 -5.42 -4.34
CA LYS A 251 -6.57 -6.54 -4.10
C LYS A 251 -6.91 -7.36 -2.87
N GLY A 252 -7.43 -6.72 -1.82
CA GLY A 252 -7.58 -7.35 -0.50
C GLY A 252 -6.25 -7.39 0.27
N ASP A 253 -5.56 -6.26 0.33
CA ASP A 253 -4.26 -6.10 1.02
C ASP A 253 -4.38 -5.30 2.32
N TRP A 254 -3.30 -5.24 3.11
CA TRP A 254 -3.18 -4.41 4.33
C TRP A 254 -4.27 -4.68 5.37
N GLY A 255 -4.68 -5.95 5.50
CA GLY A 255 -5.74 -6.36 6.42
C GLY A 255 -7.16 -6.05 5.94
N ILE A 256 -7.34 -5.69 4.66
CA ILE A 256 -8.65 -5.52 4.02
C ILE A 256 -9.01 -6.77 3.24
N LYS A 257 -10.27 -7.22 3.34
CA LYS A 257 -10.83 -8.22 2.41
C LYS A 257 -11.18 -7.55 1.09
N GLN A 258 -10.96 -8.25 -0.02
CA GLN A 258 -11.37 -7.77 -1.34
C GLN A 258 -12.87 -7.43 -1.34
N ASP A 259 -13.21 -6.24 -1.81
CA ASP A 259 -14.57 -5.73 -1.94
C ASP A 259 -14.70 -4.97 -3.26
N PRO A 260 -15.13 -5.64 -4.35
CA PRO A 260 -15.25 -5.04 -5.67
C PRO A 260 -16.13 -3.80 -5.73
N GLN A 261 -17.21 -3.78 -4.97
CA GLN A 261 -18.17 -2.68 -5.00
C GLN A 261 -17.53 -1.43 -4.38
N LYS A 262 -16.90 -1.58 -3.21
CA LYS A 262 -16.16 -0.48 -2.59
C LYS A 262 -14.99 -0.01 -3.44
N ALA A 263 -14.24 -0.92 -4.06
CA ALA A 263 -13.15 -0.55 -4.96
C ALA A 263 -13.66 0.36 -6.09
N ILE A 264 -14.72 -0.04 -6.78
CA ILE A 264 -15.33 0.74 -7.87
C ILE A 264 -15.86 2.10 -7.36
N GLU A 265 -16.51 2.14 -6.21
CA GLU A 265 -17.00 3.39 -5.61
C GLU A 265 -15.86 4.35 -5.27
N TRP A 266 -14.79 3.86 -4.66
CA TRP A 266 -13.62 4.70 -4.33
C TRP A 266 -12.87 5.16 -5.56
N TYR A 267 -12.68 4.33 -6.59
CA TYR A 267 -12.10 4.79 -7.85
C TYR A 267 -12.95 5.90 -8.49
N LYS A 268 -14.29 5.78 -8.48
CA LYS A 268 -15.16 6.86 -8.99
C LYS A 268 -15.01 8.16 -8.19
N LYS A 269 -14.87 8.07 -6.86
CA LYS A 269 -14.58 9.24 -6.02
C LYS A 269 -13.23 9.86 -6.37
N ALA A 270 -12.18 9.04 -6.50
CA ALA A 270 -10.84 9.50 -6.87
C ALA A 270 -10.86 10.26 -8.20
N ILE A 271 -11.55 9.72 -9.22
CA ILE A 271 -11.74 10.40 -10.52
C ILE A 271 -12.44 11.74 -10.35
N ALA A 272 -13.53 11.80 -9.57
CA ALA A 272 -14.26 13.04 -9.31
C ALA A 272 -13.42 14.08 -8.54
N SER A 273 -12.48 13.62 -7.70
CA SER A 273 -11.52 14.45 -6.97
C SER A 273 -10.27 14.81 -7.79
N GLY A 274 -10.16 14.35 -9.04
CA GLY A 274 -9.07 14.69 -9.96
C GLY A 274 -7.85 13.76 -9.92
N ASP A 275 -7.99 12.54 -9.42
CA ASP A 275 -6.91 11.54 -9.53
C ASP A 275 -6.74 11.07 -10.99
N ASN A 276 -5.51 11.14 -11.49
CA ASN A 276 -5.23 10.86 -12.90
C ASN A 276 -5.02 9.35 -13.21
N ASP A 277 -4.75 8.54 -12.18
CA ASP A 277 -4.47 7.10 -12.35
C ASP A 277 -5.74 6.25 -12.11
N ALA A 278 -6.67 6.73 -11.29
CA ALA A 278 -7.93 6.07 -10.98
C ALA A 278 -8.78 5.71 -12.21
N PRO A 279 -8.92 6.54 -13.27
CA PRO A 279 -9.67 6.14 -14.47
C PRO A 279 -9.07 4.91 -15.16
N MET A 280 -7.73 4.83 -15.23
CA MET A 280 -7.01 3.70 -15.81
C MET A 280 -7.28 2.41 -15.01
N ASN A 281 -7.23 2.49 -13.68
CA ASN A 281 -7.48 1.35 -12.80
C ASN A 281 -8.94 0.87 -12.91
N LEU A 282 -9.90 1.80 -12.89
CA LEU A 282 -11.31 1.46 -13.08
C LEU A 282 -11.60 0.89 -14.47
N ALA A 283 -10.95 1.41 -15.52
CA ALA A 283 -11.08 0.89 -16.88
C ALA A 283 -10.61 -0.56 -16.97
N LYS A 284 -9.48 -0.90 -16.32
CA LYS A 284 -8.97 -2.28 -16.24
C LYS A 284 -9.96 -3.20 -15.53
N ILE A 285 -10.64 -2.74 -14.48
CA ILE A 285 -11.68 -3.52 -13.78
C ILE A 285 -12.83 -3.85 -14.74
N TYR A 286 -13.37 -2.86 -15.44
CA TYR A 286 -14.45 -3.08 -16.41
C TYR A 286 -14.02 -3.89 -17.64
N TYR A 287 -12.77 -3.75 -18.09
CA TYR A 287 -12.24 -4.51 -19.23
C TYR A 287 -12.00 -5.98 -18.88
N LYS A 288 -11.39 -6.25 -17.73
CA LYS A 288 -11.07 -7.60 -17.29
C LYS A 288 -12.29 -8.32 -16.72
N GLY A 289 -13.24 -7.60 -16.13
CA GLY A 289 -14.44 -8.19 -15.57
C GLY A 289 -14.17 -9.36 -14.62
N VAL A 290 -13.12 -9.28 -13.80
CA VAL A 290 -12.84 -10.28 -12.74
C VAL A 290 -13.65 -9.95 -11.49
N LEU A 291 -13.63 -8.67 -11.09
CA LEU A 291 -14.31 -8.17 -9.89
C LEU A 291 -15.76 -7.75 -10.15
N THR A 292 -16.13 -7.59 -11.42
CA THR A 292 -17.47 -7.22 -11.89
C THR A 292 -17.69 -7.84 -13.27
N GLU A 293 -18.88 -7.74 -13.85
CA GLU A 293 -19.07 -8.14 -15.25
C GLU A 293 -18.34 -7.18 -16.19
N VAL A 294 -17.83 -7.71 -17.30
CA VAL A 294 -17.20 -6.92 -18.36
C VAL A 294 -18.15 -5.83 -18.84
N ASP A 295 -17.65 -4.59 -18.90
CA ASP A 295 -18.33 -3.45 -19.49
C ASP A 295 -17.36 -2.71 -20.42
N TYR A 296 -17.24 -3.21 -21.65
CA TYR A 296 -16.34 -2.66 -22.64
C TYR A 296 -16.65 -1.20 -23.02
N LYS A 297 -17.91 -0.76 -22.91
CA LYS A 297 -18.29 0.62 -23.20
C LYS A 297 -17.71 1.57 -22.15
N LYS A 298 -17.91 1.25 -20.87
CA LYS A 298 -17.33 2.04 -19.77
C LYS A 298 -15.81 1.99 -19.79
N ALA A 299 -15.24 0.80 -20.00
CA ALA A 299 -13.80 0.63 -20.09
C ALA A 299 -13.19 1.47 -21.22
N LEU A 300 -13.75 1.38 -22.44
CA LEU A 300 -13.31 2.16 -23.59
C LEU A 300 -13.38 3.66 -23.32
N SER A 301 -14.50 4.14 -22.80
CA SER A 301 -14.68 5.57 -22.47
C SER A 301 -13.62 6.07 -21.48
N LEU A 302 -13.27 5.27 -20.47
CA LEU A 302 -12.26 5.63 -19.47
C LEU A 302 -10.83 5.58 -20.03
N PHE A 303 -10.49 4.57 -20.85
CA PHE A 303 -9.19 4.54 -21.53
C PHE A 303 -9.04 5.71 -22.51
N GLU A 304 -10.09 6.06 -23.23
CA GLU A 304 -10.09 7.23 -24.12
C GLU A 304 -9.93 8.55 -23.37
N SER A 305 -10.48 8.68 -22.15
CA SER A 305 -10.37 9.91 -21.35
C SER A 305 -8.96 10.14 -20.80
N VAL A 306 -8.13 9.11 -20.68
CA VAL A 306 -6.75 9.21 -20.14
C VAL A 306 -5.67 8.99 -21.18
N LYS A 307 -6.02 8.83 -22.46
CA LYS A 307 -5.06 8.50 -23.53
C LYS A 307 -3.99 9.57 -23.77
N ASP A 308 -4.23 10.81 -23.39
CA ASP A 308 -3.26 11.90 -23.57
C ASP A 308 -2.39 12.10 -22.32
N TYR A 309 -2.88 11.69 -21.14
CA TYR A 309 -2.14 11.73 -19.87
C TYR A 309 -1.28 10.48 -19.65
N ASN A 310 -1.81 9.30 -20.00
CA ASN A 310 -1.10 8.02 -19.94
C ASN A 310 -1.15 7.32 -21.32
N PRO A 311 -0.47 7.89 -22.34
CA PRO A 311 -0.59 7.43 -23.72
C PRO A 311 -0.10 6.00 -23.91
N THR A 312 0.96 5.63 -23.22
CA THR A 312 1.61 4.34 -23.37
C THR A 312 0.70 3.20 -22.91
N GLU A 313 0.13 3.29 -21.70
CA GLU A 313 -0.71 2.21 -21.17
C GLU A 313 -2.11 2.24 -21.77
N ALA A 314 -2.72 3.42 -21.97
CA ALA A 314 -4.03 3.52 -22.59
C ALA A 314 -4.01 2.96 -24.02
N SER A 315 -2.98 3.28 -24.80
CA SER A 315 -2.87 2.80 -26.17
C SER A 315 -2.75 1.28 -26.27
N LYS A 316 -2.15 0.60 -25.27
CA LYS A 316 -2.14 -0.86 -25.19
C LYS A 316 -3.57 -1.43 -25.19
N TYR A 317 -4.45 -0.90 -24.34
CA TYR A 317 -5.83 -1.39 -24.23
C TYR A 317 -6.67 -0.94 -25.44
N LEU A 318 -6.55 0.31 -25.88
CA LEU A 318 -7.23 0.82 -27.07
C LEU A 318 -6.90 0.00 -28.32
N SER A 319 -5.63 -0.37 -28.48
CA SER A 319 -5.19 -1.30 -29.52
C SER A 319 -5.95 -2.64 -29.45
N GLN A 320 -6.09 -3.23 -28.27
CA GLN A 320 -6.85 -4.47 -28.08
C GLN A 320 -8.34 -4.31 -28.41
N PHE A 321 -8.99 -3.20 -28.04
CA PHE A 321 -10.39 -2.95 -28.38
C PHE A 321 -10.63 -3.00 -29.89
N TYR A 322 -9.82 -2.26 -30.67
CA TYR A 322 -9.93 -2.24 -32.14
C TYR A 322 -9.45 -3.54 -32.79
N TYR A 323 -8.50 -4.27 -32.19
CA TYR A 323 -8.05 -5.56 -32.70
C TYR A 323 -9.12 -6.65 -32.53
N ASN A 324 -9.73 -6.71 -31.34
CA ASN A 324 -10.66 -7.75 -30.97
C ASN A 324 -12.10 -7.45 -31.43
N GLY A 325 -12.44 -6.17 -31.60
CA GLY A 325 -13.80 -5.74 -31.88
C GLY A 325 -14.67 -5.71 -30.61
N GLN A 326 -14.09 -5.33 -29.48
CA GLN A 326 -14.79 -5.27 -28.18
C GLN A 326 -15.50 -3.92 -28.08
N SER A 327 -16.83 -3.88 -28.10
CA SER A 327 -17.65 -2.63 -28.14
C SER A 327 -17.43 -1.71 -29.36
N VAL A 328 -16.53 -2.05 -30.27
CA VAL A 328 -16.26 -1.34 -31.53
C VAL A 328 -16.09 -2.37 -32.65
N SER A 329 -16.22 -1.95 -33.91
CA SER A 329 -15.87 -2.83 -35.03
C SER A 329 -14.35 -3.05 -35.09
N THR A 330 -13.94 -4.26 -35.48
CA THR A 330 -12.52 -4.55 -35.69
C THR A 330 -11.93 -3.63 -36.75
N ASP A 331 -10.91 -2.86 -36.37
CA ASP A 331 -10.13 -1.98 -37.25
C ASP A 331 -8.64 -2.24 -37.02
N CYS A 332 -8.04 -3.06 -37.89
CA CYS A 332 -6.65 -3.48 -37.74
C CYS A 332 -5.65 -2.35 -37.96
N ASN A 333 -5.98 -1.33 -38.76
CA ASN A 333 -5.09 -0.18 -38.94
C ASN A 333 -5.10 0.68 -37.68
N LYS A 334 -6.28 1.02 -37.17
CA LYS A 334 -6.42 1.80 -35.94
C LYS A 334 -5.84 1.06 -34.73
N ALA A 335 -6.03 -0.26 -34.65
CA ALA A 335 -5.39 -1.09 -33.65
C ALA A 335 -3.86 -1.02 -33.72
N ALA A 336 -3.30 -1.03 -34.93
CA ALA A 336 -1.85 -0.91 -35.15
C ALA A 336 -1.31 0.48 -34.79
N ASP A 337 -2.06 1.55 -35.09
CA ASP A 337 -1.69 2.93 -34.75
C ASP A 337 -1.60 3.14 -33.22
N TYR A 338 -2.51 2.52 -32.46
CA TYR A 338 -2.41 2.51 -31.00
C TYR A 338 -1.31 1.57 -30.50
N TYR A 339 -1.10 0.42 -31.14
CA TYR A 339 -0.04 -0.50 -30.73
C TYR A 339 1.35 0.15 -30.84
N GLU A 340 1.59 0.91 -31.91
CA GLU A 340 2.81 1.69 -32.12
C GLU A 340 3.07 2.71 -31.00
N LYS A 341 2.02 3.31 -30.45
CA LYS A 341 2.09 4.27 -29.34
C LYS A 341 2.19 3.62 -27.96
N SER A 342 2.02 2.30 -27.88
CA SER A 342 2.10 1.57 -26.61
C SER A 342 3.55 1.25 -26.22
N TYR A 343 3.78 0.86 -24.96
CA TYR A 343 5.13 0.49 -24.48
C TYR A 343 5.78 -0.61 -25.33
N TYR A 344 4.95 -1.51 -25.87
CA TYR A 344 5.44 -2.65 -26.64
C TYR A 344 5.98 -2.24 -28.01
N GLY A 345 5.41 -1.19 -28.61
CA GLY A 345 5.79 -0.68 -29.93
C GLY A 345 5.97 -1.76 -31.00
N PHE A 346 6.50 -1.38 -32.15
CA PHE A 346 7.02 -2.35 -33.11
C PHE A 346 8.51 -2.57 -32.87
N SER A 347 8.97 -3.81 -33.05
CA SER A 347 10.39 -4.15 -33.07
C SER A 347 10.82 -4.59 -34.46
N GLU A 348 12.12 -4.69 -34.73
CA GLU A 348 12.64 -5.18 -36.02
C GLU A 348 11.99 -6.51 -36.44
N ASN A 349 11.69 -7.38 -35.47
CA ASN A 349 11.10 -8.69 -35.72
C ASN A 349 9.56 -8.68 -35.83
N PHE A 350 8.90 -7.64 -35.36
CA PHE A 350 7.44 -7.52 -35.34
C PHE A 350 6.98 -6.17 -35.88
N SER A 351 6.75 -6.12 -37.19
CA SER A 351 6.39 -4.91 -37.94
C SER A 351 4.88 -4.61 -37.94
N ARG A 352 4.53 -3.36 -38.25
CA ARG A 352 3.14 -2.92 -38.46
C ARG A 352 2.36 -3.80 -39.43
N SER A 353 2.97 -4.18 -40.55
CA SER A 353 2.34 -5.04 -41.56
C SER A 353 2.05 -6.45 -41.02
N LYS A 354 2.97 -7.03 -40.24
CA LYS A 354 2.77 -8.34 -39.58
C LYS A 354 1.63 -8.27 -38.56
N TYR A 355 1.57 -7.20 -37.77
CA TYR A 355 0.50 -7.00 -36.79
C TYR A 355 -0.87 -6.91 -37.45
N ILE A 356 -1.00 -6.13 -38.53
CA ILE A 356 -2.26 -5.98 -39.28
C ILE A 356 -2.67 -7.31 -39.91
N ALA A 357 -1.73 -8.05 -40.52
CA ALA A 357 -2.02 -9.34 -41.12
C ALA A 357 -2.51 -10.35 -40.06
N LEU A 358 -1.89 -10.35 -38.88
CA LEU A 358 -2.32 -11.19 -37.75
C LEU A 358 -3.72 -10.79 -37.27
N CYS A 359 -4.01 -9.48 -37.14
CA CYS A 359 -5.33 -8.96 -36.81
C CYS A 359 -6.42 -9.43 -37.78
N GLN A 360 -6.16 -9.35 -39.08
CA GLN A 360 -7.09 -9.80 -40.10
C GLN A 360 -7.30 -11.32 -40.05
N SER A 361 -6.23 -12.08 -39.84
CA SER A 361 -6.28 -13.53 -39.66
C SER A 361 -7.11 -13.91 -38.44
N ASP A 362 -6.88 -13.26 -37.30
CA ASP A 362 -7.61 -13.53 -36.07
C ASP A 362 -9.08 -13.10 -36.17
N LYS A 363 -9.39 -11.99 -36.85
CA LYS A 363 -10.77 -11.60 -37.16
C LYS A 363 -11.49 -12.69 -37.94
N LYS A 364 -10.88 -13.17 -39.03
CA LYS A 364 -11.45 -14.26 -39.84
C LYS A 364 -11.67 -15.52 -39.00
N MET A 365 -10.70 -15.87 -38.14
CA MET A 365 -10.83 -17.01 -37.24
C MET A 365 -12.00 -16.85 -36.26
N ARG A 366 -12.24 -15.66 -35.69
CA ARG A 366 -13.44 -15.40 -34.87
C ARG A 366 -14.73 -15.55 -35.68
N ASP A 367 -14.76 -15.08 -36.92
CA ASP A 367 -15.92 -15.21 -37.82
C ASP A 367 -16.22 -16.68 -38.17
N ASP A 368 -15.17 -17.48 -38.43
CA ASP A 368 -15.25 -18.90 -38.75
C ASP A 368 -15.75 -19.73 -37.53
N LEU A 369 -15.34 -19.35 -36.32
CA LEU A 369 -15.66 -20.07 -35.07
C LEU A 369 -16.88 -19.53 -34.31
N LYS A 370 -17.61 -18.55 -34.86
CA LYS A 370 -18.71 -17.84 -34.16
C LYS A 370 -19.85 -18.73 -33.64
N ASN A 371 -20.02 -19.92 -34.22
CA ASN A 371 -21.05 -20.90 -33.85
C ASN A 371 -20.49 -22.11 -33.09
N GLU A 372 -19.18 -22.15 -32.84
CA GLU A 372 -18.56 -23.21 -32.05
C GLU A 372 -18.56 -22.88 -30.56
N LEU A 373 -18.53 -23.93 -29.74
CA LEU A 373 -18.42 -23.84 -28.28
C LEU A 373 -17.06 -24.39 -27.83
N PRO A 374 -16.37 -23.73 -26.87
CA PRO A 374 -15.08 -24.19 -26.39
C PRO A 374 -15.24 -25.37 -25.43
N LYS A 375 -14.25 -26.26 -25.42
CA LYS A 375 -14.05 -27.20 -24.31
C LYS A 375 -12.98 -26.63 -23.39
N LEU A 376 -13.37 -26.39 -22.15
CA LEU A 376 -12.57 -25.80 -21.10
C LEU A 376 -12.13 -26.85 -20.07
N VAL A 377 -10.91 -26.70 -19.58
CA VAL A 377 -10.38 -27.48 -18.47
C VAL A 377 -9.96 -26.51 -17.39
N MET A 378 -10.61 -26.55 -16.23
CA MET A 378 -10.16 -25.83 -15.05
C MET A 378 -9.15 -26.69 -14.30
N GLN A 379 -8.05 -26.09 -13.85
CA GLN A 379 -7.04 -26.76 -13.06
C GLN A 379 -6.72 -25.99 -11.80
N ARG A 380 -6.56 -26.69 -10.67
CA ARG A 380 -5.83 -26.13 -9.52
C ARG A 380 -4.34 -26.26 -9.81
N ILE A 381 -3.66 -25.12 -9.95
CA ILE A 381 -2.25 -25.04 -10.37
C ILE A 381 -1.31 -25.13 -9.17
N SER A 382 -1.55 -24.28 -8.17
CA SER A 382 -0.70 -24.13 -6.99
C SER A 382 -1.50 -23.61 -5.80
N THR A 383 -0.89 -23.68 -4.63
CA THR A 383 -1.36 -23.04 -3.41
C THR A 383 -0.20 -22.23 -2.82
N PHE A 384 -0.46 -20.97 -2.51
CA PHE A 384 0.51 -20.10 -1.87
C PHE A 384 0.07 -19.90 -0.42
N SER A 385 0.92 -20.26 0.54
CA SER A 385 0.64 -20.02 1.95
C SER A 385 0.85 -18.55 2.27
N GLY A 386 -0.05 -17.97 3.05
CA GLY A 386 0.15 -16.66 3.66
C GLY A 386 1.07 -16.76 4.87
N ASP A 387 1.66 -15.64 5.25
CA ASP A 387 2.40 -15.54 6.51
C ASP A 387 1.46 -15.71 7.72
N SER A 388 1.99 -16.11 8.87
CA SER A 388 1.19 -16.39 10.07
C SER A 388 0.30 -15.21 10.51
N SER A 389 0.79 -13.98 10.31
CA SER A 389 0.10 -12.73 10.61
C SER A 389 -0.82 -12.23 9.49
N ALA A 390 -0.83 -12.87 8.32
CA ALA A 390 -1.65 -12.45 7.19
C ALA A 390 -3.13 -12.73 7.43
N LEU A 391 -3.98 -11.83 6.92
CA LEU A 391 -5.44 -12.02 6.91
C LEU A 391 -5.80 -13.21 6.03
N THR A 392 -5.22 -13.29 4.83
CA THR A 392 -5.31 -14.42 3.92
C THR A 392 -4.36 -15.52 4.40
N LYS A 393 -4.89 -16.70 4.71
CA LYS A 393 -4.12 -17.85 5.20
C LYS A 393 -3.46 -18.63 4.08
N CYS A 394 -4.11 -18.71 2.93
CA CYS A 394 -3.51 -19.16 1.69
C CYS A 394 -4.29 -18.64 0.48
N GLU A 395 -3.67 -18.71 -0.70
CA GLU A 395 -4.30 -18.42 -1.97
C GLU A 395 -4.27 -19.65 -2.86
N LEU A 396 -5.43 -20.07 -3.35
CA LEU A 396 -5.56 -21.14 -4.32
C LEU A 396 -5.47 -20.56 -5.72
N SER A 397 -4.53 -21.06 -6.52
CA SER A 397 -4.39 -20.67 -7.93
C SER A 397 -5.19 -21.63 -8.81
N PHE A 398 -6.16 -21.08 -9.54
CA PHE A 398 -6.93 -21.81 -10.53
C PHE A 398 -6.66 -21.28 -11.93
N GLY A 399 -6.29 -22.15 -12.85
CA GLY A 399 -6.14 -21.85 -14.27
C GLY A 399 -7.33 -22.35 -15.07
N ILE A 400 -7.66 -21.64 -16.14
CA ILE A 400 -8.56 -22.14 -17.19
C ILE A 400 -7.74 -22.43 -18.45
N PHE A 401 -8.05 -23.53 -19.13
CA PHE A 401 -7.34 -23.99 -20.32
C PHE A 401 -8.35 -24.23 -21.44
N SER A 402 -8.03 -23.79 -22.66
CA SER A 402 -8.83 -24.00 -23.87
C SER A 402 -7.95 -24.41 -25.04
N TYR A 403 -8.44 -25.30 -25.89
CA TYR A 403 -7.72 -25.77 -27.08
C TYR A 403 -8.02 -24.92 -28.33
N LYS A 404 -8.99 -24.00 -28.25
CA LYS A 404 -9.41 -23.14 -29.37
C LYS A 404 -9.47 -21.68 -28.93
N ASN A 405 -9.17 -20.80 -29.89
CA ASN A 405 -9.41 -19.36 -29.81
C ASN A 405 -10.89 -19.04 -30.04
N ILE A 406 -11.74 -19.45 -29.11
CA ILE A 406 -13.13 -19.04 -29.10
C ILE A 406 -13.25 -17.94 -28.04
N PRO A 407 -13.75 -16.74 -28.38
CA PRO A 407 -14.02 -15.69 -27.41
C PRO A 407 -14.86 -16.18 -26.22
N VAL A 408 -14.26 -16.09 -25.03
CA VAL A 408 -14.90 -16.36 -23.74
C VAL A 408 -14.77 -15.10 -22.88
N GLU A 409 -15.90 -14.63 -22.37
CA GLU A 409 -15.99 -13.48 -21.48
C GLU A 409 -16.84 -13.82 -20.26
N ASN A 410 -16.71 -13.05 -19.17
CA ASN A 410 -17.50 -13.23 -17.95
C ASN A 410 -17.53 -14.68 -17.45
N LEU A 411 -16.43 -15.42 -17.60
CA LEU A 411 -16.35 -16.78 -17.09
C LEU A 411 -16.36 -16.73 -15.56
N ARG A 412 -17.37 -17.37 -14.96
CA ARG A 412 -17.57 -17.51 -13.52
C ARG A 412 -17.73 -18.97 -13.20
N VAL A 413 -16.80 -19.52 -12.44
CA VAL A 413 -16.84 -20.91 -12.01
C VAL A 413 -16.99 -20.94 -10.50
N LYS A 414 -18.15 -21.36 -10.02
CA LYS A 414 -18.36 -21.61 -8.61
C LYS A 414 -17.75 -22.96 -8.26
N VAL A 415 -16.78 -22.96 -7.37
CA VAL A 415 -16.12 -24.15 -6.85
C VAL A 415 -16.51 -24.37 -5.39
N GLN A 416 -16.69 -25.63 -5.03
CA GLN A 416 -16.79 -26.09 -3.66
C GLN A 416 -15.45 -26.73 -3.29
N ILE A 417 -14.81 -26.18 -2.26
CA ILE A 417 -13.58 -26.66 -1.66
C ILE A 417 -13.99 -27.48 -0.45
N ILE A 418 -13.57 -28.73 -0.40
CA ILE A 418 -13.84 -29.66 0.70
C ILE A 418 -12.50 -30.12 1.25
N THR A 419 -12.26 -29.90 2.52
CA THR A 419 -11.05 -30.33 3.21
C THR A 419 -11.43 -31.19 4.40
N GLU A 420 -10.98 -32.45 4.39
CA GLU A 420 -11.14 -33.36 5.53
C GLU A 420 -9.99 -33.13 6.51
N ASP A 421 -10.28 -32.90 7.79
CA ASP A 421 -9.26 -32.84 8.84
C ASP A 421 -9.47 -33.96 9.86
N HIS A 422 -8.40 -34.68 10.20
CA HIS A 422 -8.39 -35.92 11.00
C HIS A 422 -9.57 -36.89 10.71
N SER A 423 -9.83 -37.92 11.52
CA SER A 423 -10.87 -38.94 11.21
C SER A 423 -12.24 -38.63 11.83
N ASP A 424 -12.30 -37.67 12.77
CA ASP A 424 -13.47 -37.46 13.63
C ASP A 424 -14.07 -36.04 13.54
N ASP A 425 -13.45 -35.12 12.78
CA ASP A 425 -13.98 -33.76 12.58
C ASP A 425 -14.87 -33.66 11.34
N GLU A 426 -15.89 -32.79 11.38
CA GLU A 426 -16.70 -32.49 10.21
C GLU A 426 -15.84 -31.84 9.10
N PRO A 427 -16.02 -32.23 7.82
CA PRO A 427 -15.23 -31.69 6.72
C PRO A 427 -15.47 -30.18 6.57
N PHE A 428 -14.40 -29.43 6.40
CA PHE A 428 -14.48 -28.01 6.06
C PHE A 428 -15.00 -27.86 4.63
N ILE A 429 -16.09 -27.14 4.45
CA ILE A 429 -16.70 -26.89 3.13
C ILE A 429 -16.81 -25.38 2.91
N GLN A 430 -16.22 -24.89 1.83
CA GLN A 430 -16.34 -23.50 1.39
C GLN A 430 -16.70 -23.44 -0.09
N GLU A 431 -17.70 -22.64 -0.43
CA GLU A 431 -17.98 -22.28 -1.82
C GLU A 431 -17.36 -20.93 -2.18
N GLN A 432 -16.77 -20.84 -3.37
CA GLN A 432 -16.24 -19.60 -3.89
C GLN A 432 -16.42 -19.49 -5.39
N THR A 433 -16.66 -18.28 -5.88
CA THR A 433 -16.71 -18.02 -7.33
C THR A 433 -15.34 -17.57 -7.81
N VAL A 434 -14.79 -18.31 -8.78
CA VAL A 434 -13.56 -17.96 -9.47
C VAL A 434 -13.93 -17.26 -10.78
N ALA A 435 -13.53 -16.01 -10.93
CA ALA A 435 -13.85 -15.17 -12.07
C ALA A 435 -12.62 -14.99 -12.95
N PHE A 436 -12.72 -15.32 -14.24
CA PHE A 436 -11.58 -15.25 -15.16
C PHE A 436 -11.71 -14.05 -16.11
N PRO A 437 -10.59 -13.39 -16.47
CA PRO A 437 -10.61 -12.34 -17.48
C PRO A 437 -10.92 -12.92 -18.87
N PRO A 438 -11.45 -12.10 -19.80
CA PRO A 438 -11.70 -12.49 -21.18
C PRO A 438 -10.50 -13.12 -21.88
N PHE A 439 -10.74 -14.15 -22.71
CA PHE A 439 -9.70 -14.82 -23.49
C PHE A 439 -10.22 -15.40 -24.81
N GLY A 440 -9.30 -15.93 -25.63
CA GLY A 440 -9.63 -16.59 -26.89
C GLY A 440 -9.94 -15.66 -28.06
N PHE A 441 -9.72 -14.35 -27.92
CA PHE A 441 -10.01 -13.36 -28.95
C PHE A 441 -8.98 -13.31 -30.08
N ASN A 442 -7.72 -13.59 -29.79
CA ASN A 442 -6.63 -13.41 -30.74
C ASN A 442 -5.45 -14.33 -30.44
N SER A 443 -4.50 -14.39 -31.38
CA SER A 443 -3.28 -15.18 -31.27
C SER A 443 -2.04 -14.33 -30.96
N LEU A 444 -2.19 -13.02 -30.76
CA LEU A 444 -1.12 -12.16 -30.29
C LEU A 444 -0.58 -12.68 -28.96
N ASN A 445 0.75 -12.64 -28.82
CA ASN A 445 1.41 -12.95 -27.57
C ASN A 445 1.05 -14.32 -26.97
N LYS A 446 0.76 -15.33 -27.79
CA LYS A 446 0.51 -16.73 -27.36
C LYS A 446 1.52 -17.29 -26.35
N LYS A 447 2.75 -16.78 -26.31
CA LYS A 447 3.79 -17.15 -25.32
C LYS A 447 3.79 -16.26 -24.06
N GLU A 448 3.58 -14.95 -24.20
CA GLU A 448 3.55 -13.98 -23.08
C GLU A 448 2.20 -13.96 -22.35
N ASN A 449 1.15 -14.46 -23.00
CA ASN A 449 -0.12 -14.87 -22.40
C ASN A 449 -0.05 -16.32 -21.84
N GLY A 450 1.16 -16.76 -21.45
CA GLY A 450 1.38 -18.04 -20.74
C GLY A 450 1.30 -19.30 -21.60
N GLY A 451 2.18 -19.49 -22.59
CA GLY A 451 2.19 -20.74 -23.38
C GLY A 451 2.32 -22.00 -22.49
N ARG A 452 1.58 -23.11 -22.71
CA ARG A 452 1.17 -23.72 -24.00
C ARG A 452 -0.35 -23.86 -24.27
N ASP A 453 -1.20 -23.39 -23.37
CA ASP A 453 -2.66 -23.25 -23.54
C ASP A 453 -3.04 -21.88 -22.95
N TYR A 454 -4.24 -21.32 -23.18
CA TYR A 454 -4.65 -19.99 -22.67
C TYR A 454 -4.76 -19.94 -21.14
N GLU A 455 -3.63 -20.00 -20.42
CA GLU A 455 -3.59 -20.06 -18.95
C GLU A 455 -3.86 -18.68 -18.35
N ASN A 456 -5.13 -18.42 -18.03
CA ASN A 456 -5.49 -17.33 -17.13
C ASN A 456 -5.60 -17.91 -15.72
N ALA A 457 -4.56 -17.73 -14.90
CA ALA A 457 -4.60 -18.10 -13.50
C ALA A 457 -5.31 -17.02 -12.68
N GLN A 458 -6.12 -17.44 -11.71
CA GLN A 458 -6.80 -16.58 -10.75
C GLN A 458 -6.50 -17.08 -9.34
N LEU A 459 -6.07 -16.15 -8.49
CA LEU A 459 -5.83 -16.40 -7.08
C LEU A 459 -7.13 -16.21 -6.32
N VAL A 460 -7.41 -17.17 -5.45
CA VAL A 460 -8.61 -17.20 -4.62
C VAL A 460 -8.16 -17.20 -3.16
N PRO A 461 -8.34 -16.08 -2.42
CA PRO A 461 -7.90 -15.99 -1.04
C PRO A 461 -8.80 -16.82 -0.12
N ILE A 462 -8.16 -17.61 0.74
CA ILE A 462 -8.79 -18.40 1.79
C ILE A 462 -8.41 -17.79 3.14
N TYR A 463 -9.42 -17.47 3.94
CA TYR A 463 -9.25 -16.77 5.22
C TYR A 463 -9.31 -17.72 6.44
N ASP A 464 -9.80 -18.94 6.25
CA ASP A 464 -9.85 -19.98 7.27
C ASP A 464 -8.72 -20.99 7.01
N GLU A 465 -7.87 -21.22 8.01
CA GLU A 465 -6.68 -22.07 7.88
C GLU A 465 -7.04 -23.52 7.52
N ARG A 466 -8.23 -24.01 7.90
CA ARG A 466 -8.73 -25.35 7.53
C ARG A 466 -8.88 -25.49 6.01
N GLY A 467 -9.17 -24.40 5.31
CA GLY A 467 -9.25 -24.36 3.85
C GLY A 467 -7.90 -24.45 3.14
N CYS A 468 -6.78 -24.48 3.88
CA CYS A 468 -5.43 -24.47 3.33
C CYS A 468 -4.73 -25.84 3.33
N ASN A 469 -5.33 -26.88 3.93
CA ASN A 469 -4.75 -28.22 3.91
C ASN A 469 -4.93 -28.89 2.54
N THR A 470 -3.91 -28.77 1.68
CA THR A 470 -3.98 -29.25 0.29
C THR A 470 -3.93 -30.76 0.12
N TYR A 471 -3.45 -31.51 1.12
CA TYR A 471 -3.25 -32.96 1.03
C TYR A 471 -4.56 -33.75 0.98
N LYS A 472 -5.59 -33.25 1.67
CA LYS A 472 -6.94 -33.83 1.71
C LYS A 472 -8.00 -32.94 1.03
N MET A 473 -7.55 -31.95 0.25
CA MET A 473 -8.46 -31.00 -0.40
C MET A 473 -9.02 -31.58 -1.69
N GLN A 474 -10.34 -31.69 -1.74
CA GLN A 474 -11.11 -31.94 -2.94
C GLN A 474 -11.71 -30.63 -3.46
N THR A 475 -11.83 -30.51 -4.78
CA THR A 475 -12.48 -29.36 -5.41
C THR A 475 -13.49 -29.84 -6.44
N LYS A 476 -14.70 -29.30 -6.35
CA LYS A 476 -15.81 -29.63 -7.25
C LYS A 476 -16.35 -28.37 -7.89
N ILE A 477 -16.62 -28.40 -9.19
CA ILE A 477 -17.37 -27.32 -9.86
C ILE A 477 -18.85 -27.50 -9.55
N VAL A 478 -19.47 -26.47 -8.97
CA VAL A 478 -20.90 -26.43 -8.61
C VAL A 478 -21.72 -25.77 -9.71
N SER A 479 -21.20 -24.68 -10.28
CA SER A 479 -21.78 -24.02 -11.45
C SER A 479 -20.70 -23.37 -12.29
N ALA A 480 -20.94 -23.21 -13.59
CA ALA A 480 -20.04 -22.51 -14.49
C ALA A 480 -20.81 -21.78 -15.57
N THR A 481 -20.69 -20.45 -15.62
CA THR A 481 -21.34 -19.61 -16.62
C THR A 481 -20.30 -18.77 -17.36
N ALA A 482 -20.57 -18.46 -18.63
CA ALA A 482 -19.76 -17.56 -19.43
C ALA A 482 -20.58 -16.94 -20.56
N LEU A 483 -20.05 -15.88 -21.17
CA LEU A 483 -20.46 -15.42 -22.49
C LEU A 483 -19.51 -16.03 -23.53
N ILE A 484 -20.04 -16.83 -24.44
CA ILE A 484 -19.31 -17.45 -25.55
C ILE A 484 -19.76 -16.79 -26.83
N ASN A 485 -18.85 -16.12 -27.55
CA ASN A 485 -19.20 -15.30 -28.72
C ASN A 485 -20.35 -14.31 -28.42
N GLY A 486 -20.35 -13.72 -27.23
CA GLY A 486 -21.39 -12.78 -26.76
C GLY A 486 -22.72 -13.40 -26.33
N LYS A 487 -22.85 -14.74 -26.31
CA LYS A 487 -24.08 -15.44 -25.87
C LYS A 487 -23.89 -16.11 -24.51
N PRO A 488 -24.84 -16.01 -23.57
CA PRO A 488 -24.75 -16.70 -22.29
C PRO A 488 -24.83 -18.22 -22.47
N VAL A 489 -23.93 -18.94 -21.82
CA VAL A 489 -23.85 -20.41 -21.83
C VAL A 489 -23.64 -20.93 -20.41
N ASN A 490 -24.41 -21.95 -20.03
CA ASN A 490 -24.10 -22.76 -18.85
C ASN A 490 -23.16 -23.89 -19.27
N LEU A 491 -21.90 -23.80 -18.84
CA LEU A 491 -20.84 -24.70 -19.30
C LEU A 491 -20.95 -26.10 -18.70
N LEU A 492 -21.60 -26.26 -17.53
CA LEU A 492 -21.81 -27.59 -16.94
C LEU A 492 -22.92 -28.34 -17.67
N ASP A 493 -24.06 -27.68 -17.94
CA ASP A 493 -25.21 -28.29 -18.61
C ASP A 493 -24.82 -28.79 -20.01
N GLU A 494 -24.01 -28.00 -20.72
CA GLU A 494 -23.48 -28.31 -22.05
C GLU A 494 -22.25 -29.24 -22.02
N ARG A 495 -21.78 -29.67 -20.84
CA ARG A 495 -20.58 -30.51 -20.63
C ARG A 495 -19.32 -29.93 -21.29
N LEU A 496 -19.19 -28.61 -21.26
CA LEU A 496 -18.10 -27.85 -21.86
C LEU A 496 -16.96 -27.57 -20.90
N ILE A 497 -17.12 -27.77 -19.60
CA ILE A 497 -16.06 -27.58 -18.61
C ILE A 497 -15.81 -28.85 -17.79
N SER A 498 -14.54 -29.11 -17.50
CA SER A 498 -14.11 -30.19 -16.60
C SER A 498 -13.07 -29.68 -15.61
N PHE A 499 -12.94 -30.34 -14.46
CA PHE A 499 -11.92 -30.01 -13.46
C PHE A 499 -10.81 -31.07 -13.45
N LYS A 500 -9.56 -30.64 -13.32
CA LYS A 500 -8.40 -31.51 -13.12
C LYS A 500 -7.49 -30.96 -12.03
N ILE A 501 -6.77 -31.85 -11.36
CA ILE A 501 -5.65 -31.47 -10.49
C ILE A 501 -4.38 -31.63 -11.31
N LYS A 502 -3.52 -30.61 -11.33
CA LYS A 502 -2.19 -30.72 -11.95
C LYS A 502 -1.39 -31.76 -11.16
N LYS A 503 -1.04 -32.87 -11.81
CA LYS A 503 -0.23 -33.95 -11.21
C LYS A 503 1.21 -33.53 -11.07
#